data_AF-A0A2P2IGU7-F1
#
_entry.id   AF-A0A2P2IGU7-F1
#
_cell.length_a   1.000
_cell.length_b   1.000
_cell.length_c   1.000
_cell.angle_alpha   90.00
_cell.angle_beta   90.00
_cell.angle_gamma   90.00
#
_symmetry.space_group_name_H-M   'P 1'
#
loop_
_entity.id
_entity.type
_entity.pdbx_description
1 polymer ?
#
loop_
_entity_poly.entity_id
_entity_poly.type
_entity_poly.pdbx_seq_one_letter_code
_entity_poly.pdbx_strand_id
1 'polypeptide(L)'
;NYLSAWTTNDPMAYSASQADLKPEPRKWYHDRYNDYDLKIPKSSPLVYAQMSFYLRHLNDTESITDMISQVRQICDKFVELGLPNFPKGIPFTFWEQYIHLRFFLIIALVAVVVGVFMVVSLFLLNVWAAALSVFTVALLVFQLAGFMGMTGIHLSAAPAVL
;
A
#
# COMPACT_ATOMS: atom_id res chain seq x y z
N ASN A 1 32.49 -4.76 -7.61
CA ASN A 1 33.63 -3.91 -7.19
C ASN A 1 33.43 -2.44 -7.57
N TYR A 2 32.94 -2.12 -8.77
CA TYR A 2 32.65 -0.73 -9.15
C TYR A 2 31.73 0.01 -8.18
N LEU A 3 30.63 -0.63 -7.74
CA LEU A 3 29.72 -0.03 -6.76
C LEU A 3 30.44 0.40 -5.48
N SER A 4 31.26 -0.48 -4.91
CA SER A 4 32.02 -0.20 -3.69
C SER A 4 32.96 1.00 -3.88
N ALA A 5 33.67 1.05 -5.01
CA ALA A 5 34.55 2.16 -5.33
C ALA A 5 33.78 3.47 -5.57
N TRP A 6 32.62 3.42 -6.22
CA TRP A 6 31.78 4.60 -6.44
C TRP A 6 31.23 5.15 -5.11
N THR A 7 30.64 4.30 -4.27
CA THR A 7 30.02 4.74 -3.01
C THR A 7 30.98 5.43 -2.04
N THR A 8 32.27 5.11 -2.11
CA THR A 8 33.28 5.60 -1.16
C THR A 8 34.08 6.78 -1.70
N ASN A 9 34.40 6.76 -3.00
CA ASN A 9 35.23 7.80 -3.63
C ASN A 9 34.38 8.95 -4.21
N ASP A 10 33.09 8.74 -4.42
CA ASP A 10 32.14 9.79 -4.82
C ASP A 10 30.98 9.91 -3.79
N PRO A 11 31.29 10.37 -2.56
CA PRO A 11 30.29 10.49 -1.50
C PRO A 11 29.23 11.56 -1.83
N MET A 12 29.55 12.53 -2.69
CA MET A 12 28.62 13.58 -3.10
C MET A 12 27.54 13.04 -4.02
N ALA A 13 27.89 12.28 -5.06
CA ALA A 13 26.89 11.64 -5.90
C ALA A 13 26.08 10.59 -5.13
N TYR A 14 26.73 9.81 -4.26
CA TYR A 14 26.04 8.83 -3.43
C TYR A 14 25.00 9.49 -2.51
N SER A 15 25.39 10.54 -1.78
CA SER A 15 24.45 11.27 -0.91
C SER A 15 23.34 11.99 -1.68
N ALA A 16 23.63 12.59 -2.83
CA ALA A 16 22.63 13.25 -3.68
C ALA A 16 21.61 12.26 -4.24
N SER A 17 22.00 11.01 -4.51
CA SER A 17 21.10 9.97 -5.02
C SER A 17 20.04 9.53 -4.00
N GLN A 18 20.27 9.78 -2.71
CA GLN A 18 19.47 9.28 -1.59
C GLN A 18 19.27 7.75 -1.61
N ALA A 19 20.12 7.03 -2.35
CA ALA A 19 20.09 5.57 -2.38
C ALA A 19 20.59 5.02 -1.05
N ASP A 20 19.82 4.11 -0.48
CA ASP A 20 20.18 3.36 0.72
C ASP A 20 20.50 1.93 0.31
N LEU A 21 21.79 1.62 0.22
CA LEU A 21 22.30 0.34 -0.21
C LEU A 21 22.55 -0.57 0.99
N LYS A 22 21.78 -1.65 1.12
CA LYS A 22 21.97 -2.67 2.15
C LYS A 22 22.22 -4.06 1.55
N PRO A 23 23.17 -4.84 2.09
CA PRO A 23 24.16 -4.46 3.11
C PRO A 23 25.11 -3.37 2.59
N GLU A 24 25.69 -2.59 3.51
CA GLU A 24 26.57 -1.49 3.15
C GLU A 24 27.79 -2.00 2.34
N PRO A 25 28.09 -1.41 1.18
CA PRO A 25 29.27 -1.76 0.43
C PRO A 25 30.55 -1.58 1.26
N ARG A 26 31.51 -2.49 1.10
CA ARG A 26 32.80 -2.40 1.78
C ARG A 26 33.51 -1.11 1.37
N LYS A 27 34.02 -0.41 2.38
CA LYS A 27 34.72 0.85 2.16
C LYS A 27 36.08 0.62 1.52
N TRP A 28 36.39 1.39 0.49
CA TRP A 28 37.71 1.45 -0.15
C TRP A 28 37.96 2.87 -0.64
N TYR A 29 38.94 3.54 -0.07
CA TYR A 29 39.34 4.89 -0.46
C TYR A 29 40.55 4.78 -1.36
N HIS A 30 40.44 5.30 -2.57
CA HIS A 30 41.54 5.31 -3.51
C HIS A 30 42.61 6.30 -3.05
N ASP A 31 43.81 5.79 -2.79
CA ASP A 31 44.99 6.63 -2.57
C ASP A 31 45.94 6.54 -3.76
N ARG A 32 46.10 7.65 -4.47
CA ARG A 32 46.98 7.75 -5.64
C ARG A 32 48.43 7.33 -5.35
N TYR A 33 48.91 7.50 -4.12
CA TYR A 33 50.31 7.26 -3.74
C TYR A 33 50.55 5.87 -3.15
N ASN A 34 49.50 5.17 -2.71
CA ASN A 34 49.63 3.91 -1.98
C ASN A 34 48.91 2.72 -2.67
N ASP A 35 47.92 2.98 -3.53
CA ASP A 35 47.19 1.96 -4.28
C ASP A 35 47.76 1.71 -5.68
N TYR A 36 48.81 0.90 -5.77
CA TYR A 36 49.38 0.48 -7.07
C TYR A 36 48.65 -0.73 -7.68
N ASP A 37 48.11 -1.63 -6.84
CA ASP A 37 47.49 -2.90 -7.28
C ASP A 37 45.97 -2.82 -7.49
N LEU A 38 45.32 -1.69 -7.15
CA LEU A 38 43.86 -1.48 -7.26
C LEU A 38 43.01 -2.63 -6.70
N LYS A 39 43.42 -3.19 -5.55
CA LYS A 39 42.75 -4.33 -4.91
C LYS A 39 41.49 -3.88 -4.15
N ILE A 40 40.37 -3.80 -4.87
CA ILE A 40 39.07 -3.44 -4.30
C ILE A 40 38.45 -4.67 -3.61
N PRO A 41 38.06 -4.58 -2.32
CA PRO A 41 37.40 -5.68 -1.62
C PRO A 41 36.02 -5.98 -2.22
N LYS A 42 35.72 -7.27 -2.43
CA LYS A 42 34.41 -7.71 -2.91
C LYS A 42 33.35 -7.48 -1.82
N SER A 43 32.27 -6.78 -2.18
CA SER A 43 31.10 -6.59 -1.31
C SER A 43 30.09 -7.71 -1.48
N SER A 44 29.27 -7.91 -0.45
CA SER A 44 28.11 -8.81 -0.51
C SER A 44 27.10 -8.32 -1.55
N PRO A 45 26.29 -9.22 -2.14
CA PRO A 45 25.21 -8.83 -3.04
C PRO A 45 24.21 -7.93 -2.30
N LEU A 46 23.68 -6.93 -3.01
CA LEU A 46 22.66 -6.03 -2.46
C LEU A 46 21.35 -6.78 -2.25
N VAL A 47 20.71 -6.51 -1.13
CA VAL A 47 19.37 -7.00 -0.77
C VAL A 47 18.35 -5.86 -0.84
N TYR A 48 18.80 -4.62 -0.63
CA TYR A 48 17.95 -3.44 -0.67
C TYR A 48 18.67 -2.28 -1.34
N ALA A 49 17.92 -1.55 -2.16
CA ALA A 49 18.26 -0.26 -2.71
C ALA A 49 16.97 0.54 -2.82
N GLN A 50 17.02 1.84 -2.54
CA GLN A 50 15.87 2.73 -2.69
C GLN A 50 16.12 3.78 -3.76
N MET A 51 15.02 4.22 -4.38
CA MET A 51 14.99 5.31 -5.36
C MET A 51 13.97 6.34 -4.88
N SER A 52 14.40 7.59 -4.72
CA SER A 52 13.55 8.67 -4.24
C SER A 52 12.79 9.33 -5.38
N PHE A 53 11.47 9.46 -5.23
CA PHE A 53 10.59 10.20 -6.14
C PHE A 53 9.76 11.21 -5.36
N TYR A 54 9.46 12.34 -6.00
CA TYR A 54 8.56 13.35 -5.46
C TYR A 54 7.24 13.32 -6.22
N LEU A 55 6.16 13.27 -5.47
CA LEU A 55 4.79 13.35 -5.99
C LEU A 55 4.32 14.81 -5.93
N ARG A 56 3.53 15.24 -6.91
CA ARG A 56 2.98 16.60 -6.97
C ARG A 56 1.52 16.56 -7.40
N HIS A 57 0.74 17.53 -6.93
CA HIS A 57 -0.67 17.73 -7.30
C HIS A 57 -1.60 16.57 -6.88
N LEU A 58 -1.42 16.08 -5.66
CA LEU A 58 -2.29 15.07 -5.04
C LEU A 58 -3.21 15.76 -4.03
N ASN A 59 -4.33 16.31 -4.51
CA ASN A 59 -5.28 17.04 -3.67
C ASN A 59 -6.45 16.16 -3.22
N ASP A 60 -6.85 15.19 -4.05
CA ASP A 60 -8.05 14.39 -3.85
C ASP A 60 -7.72 12.93 -3.54
N THR A 61 -8.54 12.28 -2.71
CA THR A 61 -8.39 10.85 -2.37
C THR A 61 -8.37 9.97 -3.62
N GLU A 62 -9.20 10.28 -4.62
CA GLU A 62 -9.27 9.55 -5.90
C GLU A 62 -7.93 9.65 -6.65
N SER A 63 -7.37 10.86 -6.75
CA SER A 63 -6.05 11.08 -7.37
C SER A 63 -4.94 10.29 -6.67
N ILE A 64 -5.03 10.16 -5.34
CA ILE A 64 -4.05 9.40 -4.55
C ILE A 64 -4.23 7.90 -4.79
N THR A 65 -5.46 7.37 -4.77
CA THR A 65 -5.72 5.94 -5.02
C THR A 65 -5.34 5.54 -6.44
N ASP A 66 -5.58 6.41 -7.43
CA ASP A 66 -5.20 6.17 -8.82
C ASP A 66 -3.68 6.15 -8.99
N MET A 67 -2.99 7.11 -8.37
CA MET A 67 -1.52 7.14 -8.34
C MET A 67 -0.96 5.87 -7.70
N ILE A 68 -1.50 5.42 -6.56
CA ILE A 68 -1.06 4.19 -5.91
C ILE A 68 -1.27 2.98 -6.84
N SER A 69 -2.44 2.88 -7.48
CA SER A 69 -2.75 1.79 -8.42
C SER A 69 -1.77 1.75 -9.60
N GLN A 70 -1.50 2.91 -10.21
CA GLN A 70 -0.55 2.99 -11.33
C GLN A 70 0.87 2.60 -10.92
N VAL A 71 1.35 3.08 -9.77
CA VAL A 71 2.69 2.73 -9.27
C VAL A 71 2.76 1.24 -8.96
N ARG A 72 1.73 0.66 -8.33
CA ARG A 72 1.65 -0.79 -8.08
C ARG A 72 1.72 -1.61 -9.37
N GLN A 73 0.96 -1.22 -10.40
CA GLN A 73 1.01 -1.89 -11.71
C GLN A 73 2.40 -1.85 -12.34
N ILE A 74 3.12 -0.72 -12.22
CA ILE A 74 4.50 -0.62 -12.71
C ILE A 74 5.41 -1.56 -11.90
N CYS A 75 5.27 -1.56 -10.58
CA CYS A 75 6.04 -2.43 -9.71
C CYS A 75 5.83 -3.91 -10.06
N ASP A 76 4.57 -4.34 -10.19
CA ASP A 76 4.18 -5.71 -10.51
C ASP A 76 4.75 -6.14 -11.87
N LYS A 77 4.72 -5.27 -12.87
CA LYS A 77 5.34 -5.53 -14.17
C LYS A 77 6.85 -5.82 -14.05
N PHE A 78 7.58 -5.09 -13.21
CA PHE A 78 9.00 -5.36 -13.00
C PHE A 78 9.27 -6.58 -12.11
N VAL A 79 8.34 -6.90 -11.20
CA VAL A 79 8.37 -8.16 -10.44
C VAL A 79 8.23 -9.35 -11.39
N GLU A 80 7.32 -9.29 -12.37
CA GLU A 80 7.15 -10.33 -13.40
C GLU A 80 8.41 -10.51 -14.27
N LEU A 81 9.18 -9.43 -14.48
CA LEU A 81 10.47 -9.47 -15.18
C LEU A 81 11.63 -9.99 -14.30
N GLY A 82 11.36 -10.34 -13.05
CA GLY A 82 12.34 -10.91 -12.12
C GLY A 82 13.06 -9.88 -11.24
N LEU A 83 12.60 -8.63 -11.20
CA LEU A 83 13.13 -7.59 -10.30
C LEU A 83 12.14 -7.32 -9.15
N PRO A 84 12.31 -7.94 -7.97
CA PRO A 84 11.43 -7.70 -6.83
C PRO A 84 11.55 -6.25 -6.36
N ASN A 85 10.43 -5.52 -6.34
CA ASN A 85 10.38 -4.12 -5.97
C ASN A 85 9.03 -3.78 -5.34
N PHE A 86 8.97 -2.70 -4.55
CA PHE A 86 7.74 -2.23 -3.93
C PHE A 86 7.81 -0.72 -3.67
N PRO A 87 6.68 -0.01 -3.73
CA PRO A 87 6.63 1.41 -3.38
C PRO A 87 6.61 1.59 -1.86
N LYS A 88 7.17 2.70 -1.39
CA LYS A 88 7.16 3.10 0.01
C LYS A 88 6.89 4.59 0.12
N GLY A 89 6.01 4.98 1.05
CA GLY A 89 5.72 6.38 1.33
C GLY A 89 4.40 6.55 2.07
N ILE A 90 4.16 7.76 2.55
CA ILE A 90 2.94 8.14 3.29
C ILE A 90 1.65 7.81 2.51
N PRO A 91 1.55 8.08 1.19
CA PRO A 91 0.36 7.70 0.43
C PRO A 91 0.09 6.20 0.47
N PHE A 92 1.12 5.38 0.27
CA PHE A 92 1.00 3.93 0.27
C PHE A 92 0.61 3.38 1.65
N THR A 93 1.11 3.95 2.75
CA THR A 93 0.78 3.45 4.09
C THR A 93 -0.64 3.80 4.54
N PHE A 94 -1.18 4.95 4.13
CA PHE A 94 -2.46 5.46 4.65
C PHE A 94 -3.62 5.39 3.65
N TRP A 95 -3.36 5.55 2.34
CA TRP A 95 -4.42 5.60 1.33
C TRP A 95 -4.70 4.28 0.63
N GLU A 96 -3.80 3.31 0.73
CA GLU A 96 -3.97 2.00 0.07
C GLU A 96 -5.24 1.26 0.53
N GLN A 97 -5.70 1.48 1.76
CA GLN A 97 -6.96 0.94 2.28
C GLN A 97 -8.21 1.39 1.49
N TYR A 98 -8.18 2.55 0.82
CA TYR A 98 -9.33 3.10 0.12
C TYR A 98 -9.57 2.43 -1.24
N ILE A 99 -8.57 1.75 -1.81
CA ILE A 99 -8.65 1.14 -3.15
C ILE A 99 -9.75 0.08 -3.21
N HIS A 100 -9.86 -0.75 -2.18
CA HIS A 100 -10.83 -1.85 -2.15
C HIS A 100 -11.92 -1.67 -1.09
N LEU A 101 -12.01 -0.50 -0.46
CA LEU A 101 -12.92 -0.22 0.64
C LEU A 101 -14.38 -0.53 0.27
N ARG A 102 -14.84 -0.04 -0.88
CA ARG A 102 -16.24 -0.23 -1.33
C ARG A 102 -16.59 -1.70 -1.55
N PHE A 103 -15.66 -2.45 -2.15
CA PHE A 103 -15.85 -3.87 -2.43
C PHE A 103 -15.93 -4.69 -1.14
N PHE A 104 -14.98 -4.49 -0.22
CA PHE A 104 -14.98 -5.19 1.05
C PHE A 104 -16.15 -4.78 1.95
N LEU A 105 -16.60 -3.52 1.90
CA LEU A 105 -17.79 -3.08 2.62
C LEU A 105 -19.04 -3.84 2.16
N ILE A 106 -19.25 -3.98 0.85
CA ILE A 106 -20.41 -4.72 0.31
C ILE A 106 -20.35 -6.20 0.75
N ILE A 107 -19.18 -6.83 0.66
CA ILE A 107 -19.00 -8.22 1.11
C ILE A 107 -19.31 -8.36 2.60
N ALA A 108 -18.78 -7.47 3.43
CA ALA A 108 -19.01 -7.48 4.86
C ALA A 108 -20.51 -7.30 5.19
N LEU A 109 -21.18 -6.36 4.51
CA LEU A 109 -22.61 -6.12 4.69
C LEU A 109 -23.44 -7.35 4.30
N VAL A 110 -23.14 -7.99 3.17
CA VAL A 110 -23.81 -9.23 2.75
C VAL A 110 -23.59 -10.35 3.77
N ALA A 111 -22.36 -10.53 4.23
CA ALA A 111 -22.04 -11.55 5.24
C ALA A 111 -22.80 -11.32 6.55
N VAL A 112 -22.91 -10.07 7.01
CA VAL A 112 -23.67 -9.71 8.21
C VAL A 112 -25.16 -9.97 8.01
N VAL A 113 -25.74 -9.56 6.88
CA VAL A 113 -27.16 -9.79 6.57
C VAL A 113 -27.49 -11.29 6.55
N VAL A 114 -26.64 -12.11 5.91
CA VAL A 114 -26.81 -13.57 5.88
C VAL A 114 -26.67 -14.16 7.29
N GLY A 115 -25.66 -13.73 8.06
CA GLY A 115 -25.46 -14.19 9.43
C GLY A 115 -26.66 -13.89 10.34
N VAL A 116 -27.16 -12.65 10.30
CA VAL A 116 -28.33 -12.23 11.07
C VAL A 116 -29.57 -13.01 10.64
N PHE A 117 -29.78 -13.21 9.34
CA PHE A 117 -30.90 -14.01 8.84
C PHE A 117 -30.87 -15.46 9.34
N MET A 118 -29.70 -16.11 9.31
CA MET A 118 -29.55 -17.48 9.80
C MET A 118 -29.89 -17.59 11.29
N VAL A 119 -29.36 -16.66 12.10
CA VAL A 119 -29.61 -16.62 13.54
C VAL A 119 -31.10 -16.37 13.83
N VAL A 120 -31.69 -15.33 13.24
CA VAL A 120 -33.11 -14.97 13.47
C VAL A 120 -34.04 -16.08 12.99
N SER A 121 -33.78 -16.69 11.82
CA SER A 121 -34.59 -17.80 11.30
C SER A 121 -34.58 -19.01 12.24
N LEU A 122 -33.41 -19.33 12.83
CA LEU A 122 -33.28 -20.41 13.80
C LEU A 122 -34.05 -20.12 15.10
N PHE A 123 -33.95 -18.89 15.63
CA PHE A 123 -34.63 -18.50 16.86
C PHE A 123 -36.15 -18.42 16.71
N LEU A 124 -36.63 -17.89 15.59
CA LEU A 124 -38.08 -17.74 15.34
C LEU A 124 -38.72 -19.04 14.83
N LEU A 125 -37.92 -20.00 14.33
CA LEU A 125 -38.38 -21.18 13.59
C LEU A 125 -39.35 -20.82 12.44
N ASN A 126 -39.23 -19.60 11.91
CA ASN A 126 -40.11 -19.04 10.89
C ASN A 126 -39.31 -18.18 9.92
N VAL A 127 -39.06 -18.75 8.73
CA VAL A 127 -38.27 -18.14 7.67
C VAL A 127 -38.92 -16.85 7.14
N TRP A 128 -40.25 -16.79 7.07
CA TRP A 128 -40.95 -15.61 6.55
C TRP A 128 -40.84 -14.42 7.49
N ALA A 129 -41.01 -14.64 8.79
CA ALA A 129 -40.86 -13.59 9.79
C ALA A 129 -39.41 -13.09 9.86
N ALA A 130 -38.43 -14.01 9.80
CA ALA A 130 -37.03 -13.66 9.74
C ALA A 130 -36.69 -12.83 8.49
N ALA A 131 -37.17 -13.23 7.30
CA ALA A 131 -36.93 -12.49 6.06
C ALA A 131 -37.45 -11.05 6.13
N LEU A 132 -38.68 -10.84 6.64
CA LEU A 132 -39.24 -9.51 6.81
C LEU A 132 -38.44 -8.66 7.80
N SER A 133 -38.01 -9.22 8.93
CA SER A 133 -37.20 -8.50 9.92
C SER A 133 -35.82 -8.10 9.40
N VAL A 134 -35.16 -8.97 8.63
CA VAL A 134 -33.84 -8.67 8.06
C VAL A 134 -33.97 -7.65 6.94
N PHE A 135 -35.05 -7.72 6.16
CA PHE A 135 -35.34 -6.74 5.12
C PHE A 135 -35.53 -5.33 5.69
N THR A 136 -36.26 -5.17 6.80
CA THR A 136 -36.42 -3.85 7.43
C THR A 136 -35.09 -3.32 7.97
N VAL A 137 -34.25 -4.16 8.58
CA VAL A 137 -32.91 -3.76 9.03
C VAL A 137 -32.02 -3.36 7.84
N ALA A 138 -32.04 -4.11 6.74
CA ALA A 138 -31.27 -3.78 5.54
C ALA A 138 -31.71 -2.42 4.95
N LEU A 139 -33.01 -2.11 4.96
CA LEU A 139 -33.52 -0.80 4.55
C LEU A 139 -33.05 0.32 5.48
N LEU A 140 -32.96 0.09 6.80
CA LEU A 140 -32.41 1.08 7.74
C LEU A 140 -30.94 1.39 7.45
N VAL A 141 -30.12 0.36 7.20
CA VAL A 141 -28.72 0.54 6.81
C VAL A 141 -28.61 1.32 5.50
N PHE A 142 -29.47 1.01 4.52
CA PHE A 142 -29.52 1.73 3.26
C PHE A 142 -29.92 3.21 3.44
N GLN A 143 -30.89 3.49 4.32
CA GLN A 143 -31.29 4.87 4.66
C GLN A 143 -30.16 5.65 5.34
N LEU A 144 -29.43 5.02 6.27
CA LEU A 144 -28.26 5.63 6.91
C LEU A 144 -27.16 5.94 5.89
N ALA A 145 -26.85 5.00 5.00
CA ALA A 145 -25.88 5.22 3.92
C ALA A 145 -26.31 6.37 2.99
N GLY A 146 -27.60 6.45 2.64
CA GLY A 146 -28.16 7.56 1.87
C GLY A 146 -28.05 8.91 2.60
N PHE A 147 -28.34 8.92 3.91
CA PHE A 147 -28.22 10.11 4.74
C PHE A 147 -26.77 10.61 4.86
N MET A 148 -25.81 9.69 5.03
CA MET A 148 -24.38 10.02 5.01
C MET A 148 -23.97 10.65 3.67
N GLY A 149 -24.46 10.11 2.55
CA GLY A 149 -24.23 10.69 1.23
C GLY A 149 -24.79 12.10 1.08
N MET A 150 -26.01 12.34 1.55
CA MET A 150 -26.65 13.67 1.48
C MET A 150 -25.97 14.72 2.38
N THR A 151 -25.44 14.30 3.53
CA THR A 151 -24.75 15.19 4.48
C THR A 151 -23.28 15.42 4.13
N GLY A 152 -22.77 14.76 3.09
CA GLY A 152 -21.37 14.90 2.65
C GLY A 152 -20.37 14.19 3.55
N ILE A 153 -20.81 13.20 4.35
CA ILE A 153 -19.90 12.40 5.17
C ILE A 153 -19.12 11.45 4.25
N HIS A 154 -17.80 11.64 4.18
CA HIS A 154 -16.95 10.78 3.37
C HIS A 154 -16.86 9.37 3.94
N LEU A 155 -16.94 8.38 3.05
CA LEU A 155 -16.79 6.98 3.39
C LEU A 155 -15.34 6.70 3.80
N SER A 156 -15.12 6.41 5.08
CA SER A 156 -13.84 5.91 5.60
C SER A 156 -14.07 4.62 6.38
N ALA A 157 -12.98 4.00 6.86
CA ALA A 157 -13.08 2.78 7.65
C ALA A 157 -13.88 2.98 8.96
N ALA A 158 -13.90 4.20 9.52
CA ALA A 158 -14.60 4.48 10.78
C ALA A 158 -16.13 4.44 10.64
N PRO A 159 -16.77 5.18 9.69
CA PRO A 159 -18.20 5.05 9.43
C PRO A 159 -18.64 3.70 8.87
N ALA A 160 -17.71 2.87 8.38
CA ALA A 160 -18.04 1.52 7.94
C ALA A 160 -18.24 0.54 9.12
N VAL A 161 -17.71 0.87 10.30
CA VAL A 161 -17.78 0.04 11.51
C VAL A 161 -18.80 0.57 12.53
N LEU A 162 -18.99 1.89 12.58
CA LEU A 162 -19.99 2.58 13.41
C LEU A 162 -21.40 2.41 12.83
#